data_AF-A0A0T9M7X3-F1
#
_entry.id   AF-A0A0T9M7X3-F1
#
_cell.length_a   1.000
_cell.length_b   1.000
_cell.length_c   1.000
_cell.angle_alpha   90.00
_cell.angle_beta   90.00
_cell.angle_gamma   90.00
#
_symmetry.space_group_name_H-M   'P 1'
#
loop_
_entity.id
_entity.type
_entity.pdbx_description
1 polymer ?
#
loop_
_entity_poly.entity_id
_entity_poly.type
_entity_poly.pdbx_seq_one_letter_code
_entity_poly.pdbx_strand_id
1 'polypeptide(L)'
;MKGNKTRHCLVAAVMFSVSSWAFAQSATTTAAVTSAAEMSPAQIRTTTADLLQQPVYKNSWQKMVKSQKNLPAWARKGTGTSAPYEVINWQGQQYKVGRICKPHDCSNNFMWVAFSQNKKQVWQAWGMRISVADKPQALDKPSEFATYQWLGRPDDSIQAMLKKQLQQDPNWH
;
A
#
# COMPACT_ATOMS: atom_id res chain seq x y z
N MET A 1 2.88 56.96 -6.65
CA MET A 1 3.79 57.68 -7.57
C MET A 1 4.88 56.71 -8.01
N LYS A 2 5.10 56.57 -9.33
CA LYS A 2 6.30 56.08 -10.07
C LYS A 2 7.01 54.79 -9.57
N GLY A 3 7.30 53.77 -10.37
CA GLY A 3 7.22 53.59 -11.82
C GLY A 3 7.86 52.26 -12.25
N ASN A 4 7.21 51.62 -13.21
CA ASN A 4 7.69 50.83 -14.37
C ASN A 4 9.20 50.53 -14.50
N LYS A 5 9.58 49.25 -14.73
CA LYS A 5 10.08 48.78 -16.06
C LYS A 5 10.40 47.29 -16.15
N THR A 6 9.88 46.74 -17.23
CA THR A 6 10.25 45.53 -17.99
C THR A 6 11.74 45.39 -18.30
N ARG A 7 12.21 44.13 -18.48
CA ARG A 7 12.70 43.63 -19.79
C ARG A 7 13.16 42.16 -19.77
N HIS A 8 12.84 41.51 -20.88
CA HIS A 8 13.17 40.16 -21.33
C HIS A 8 14.67 39.97 -21.60
N CYS A 9 15.15 38.75 -21.44
CA CYS A 9 16.33 38.23 -22.15
C CYS A 9 15.99 36.91 -22.84
N LEU A 10 15.85 36.99 -24.16
CA LEU A 10 15.97 35.90 -25.13
C LEU A 10 17.47 35.76 -25.46
N VAL A 11 18.03 34.55 -25.33
CA VAL A 11 19.36 34.19 -25.85
C VAL A 11 19.26 32.73 -26.30
N ALA A 12 19.00 32.49 -27.59
CA ALA A 12 19.95 32.26 -28.67
C ALA A 12 20.34 30.77 -28.78
N ALA A 13 19.74 30.11 -29.76
CA ALA A 13 20.14 28.82 -30.28
C ALA A 13 21.48 28.95 -31.03
N VAL A 14 22.41 28.03 -30.79
CA VAL A 14 23.61 27.88 -31.61
C VAL A 14 23.65 26.44 -32.11
N MET A 15 23.45 26.30 -33.42
CA MET A 15 23.69 25.07 -34.18
C MET A 15 25.20 24.91 -34.38
N PHE A 16 25.71 23.70 -34.16
CA PHE A 16 27.02 23.25 -34.66
C PHE A 16 26.75 21.99 -35.48
N SER A 17 26.77 22.12 -36.82
CA SER A 17 27.91 21.89 -37.71
C SER A 17 28.17 20.40 -37.93
N VAL A 18 27.68 19.93 -39.08
CA VAL A 18 27.87 18.56 -39.60
C VAL A 18 29.04 18.60 -40.57
N SER A 19 30.09 17.83 -40.28
CA SER A 19 31.16 17.51 -41.23
C SER A 19 31.12 16.02 -41.53
N SER A 20 30.77 15.71 -42.78
CA SER A 20 30.81 14.38 -43.38
C SER A 20 32.24 14.00 -43.78
N TRP A 21 32.59 12.71 -43.76
CA TRP A 21 33.14 11.96 -44.90
C TRP A 21 33.41 10.47 -44.54
N ALA A 22 33.32 9.66 -45.60
CA ALA A 22 33.87 8.33 -45.84
C ALA A 22 32.95 7.10 -45.68
N PHE A 23 32.73 6.45 -46.83
CA PHE A 23 32.03 5.19 -47.08
C PHE A 23 32.92 3.96 -46.80
N ALA A 24 32.24 2.80 -46.68
CA ALA A 24 32.71 1.40 -46.66
C ALA A 24 33.03 0.84 -45.25
N GLN A 25 32.53 -0.31 -44.79
CA GLN A 25 32.04 -1.53 -45.47
C GLN A 25 30.88 -2.16 -44.70
N SER A 26 30.05 -2.90 -45.44
CA SER A 26 28.97 -3.74 -44.93
C SER A 26 29.52 -4.94 -44.14
N ALA A 27 29.29 -4.94 -42.83
CA ALA A 27 29.30 -6.17 -42.05
C ALA A 27 27.91 -6.31 -41.43
N THR A 28 27.05 -7.09 -42.08
CA THR A 28 25.82 -7.61 -41.47
C THR A 28 26.22 -8.61 -40.40
N THR A 29 26.61 -8.12 -39.23
CA THR A 29 26.53 -8.89 -38.00
C THR A 29 25.08 -8.84 -37.55
N THR A 30 24.35 -9.93 -37.81
CA THR A 30 23.09 -10.23 -37.14
C THR A 30 23.36 -10.30 -35.64
N ALA A 31 23.22 -9.17 -34.95
CA ALA A 31 23.13 -9.15 -33.51
C ALA A 31 21.82 -9.87 -33.15
N ALA A 32 21.94 -11.13 -32.73
CA ALA A 32 20.90 -11.81 -32.02
C ALA A 32 20.57 -10.96 -30.78
N VAL A 33 19.47 -10.22 -30.84
CA VAL A 33 18.83 -9.63 -29.67
C VAL A 33 18.25 -10.77 -28.85
N THR A 34 19.11 -11.44 -28.10
CA THR A 34 18.67 -12.28 -26.99
C THR A 34 18.11 -11.31 -25.96
N SER A 35 16.80 -11.03 -26.04
CA SER A 35 16.06 -10.43 -24.93
C SER A 35 16.11 -11.41 -23.78
N ALA A 36 17.17 -11.33 -22.97
CA ALA A 36 17.14 -11.82 -21.62
C ALA A 36 16.09 -10.96 -20.92
N ALA A 37 14.89 -11.50 -20.77
CA ALA A 37 13.95 -10.98 -19.78
C ALA A 37 14.70 -11.02 -18.44
N GLU A 38 15.15 -9.86 -17.97
CA GLU A 38 15.63 -9.71 -16.60
C GLU A 38 14.47 -10.11 -15.69
N MET A 39 14.50 -11.36 -15.22
CA MET A 39 13.72 -11.78 -14.08
C MET A 39 14.27 -11.01 -12.88
N SER A 40 13.72 -9.82 -12.66
CA SER A 40 13.95 -9.05 -11.44
C SER A 40 13.71 -10.00 -10.26
N PRO A 41 14.67 -10.15 -9.32
CA PRO A 41 14.50 -11.07 -8.22
C PRO A 41 13.18 -10.73 -7.52
N ALA A 42 12.35 -11.75 -7.28
CA ALA A 42 11.12 -11.59 -6.53
C ALA A 42 11.47 -10.93 -5.19
N GLN A 43 11.20 -9.63 -5.07
CA GLN A 43 11.50 -8.89 -3.85
C GLN A 43 10.68 -9.54 -2.73
N ILE A 44 11.35 -10.14 -1.75
CA ILE A 44 10.70 -10.67 -0.56
C ILE A 44 10.07 -9.48 0.16
N ARG A 45 8.77 -9.29 -0.05
CA ARG A 45 8.01 -8.22 0.60
C ARG A 45 7.59 -8.71 1.97
N THR A 46 7.98 -7.96 3.00
CA THR A 46 7.57 -8.18 4.39
C THR A 46 6.05 -8.32 4.49
N THR A 47 5.58 -9.36 5.18
CA THR A 47 4.14 -9.57 5.38
C THR A 47 3.54 -8.53 6.32
N THR A 48 2.22 -8.37 6.29
CA THR A 48 1.54 -7.49 7.26
C THR A 48 1.79 -7.96 8.70
N ALA A 49 1.73 -9.27 8.96
CA ALA A 49 2.04 -9.83 10.28
C ALA A 49 3.48 -9.53 10.71
N ASP A 50 4.47 -9.66 9.83
CA ASP A 50 5.87 -9.33 10.13
C ASP A 50 6.04 -7.83 10.42
N LEU A 51 5.36 -6.96 9.67
CA LEU A 51 5.36 -5.52 9.91
C LEU A 51 4.87 -5.19 11.33
N LEU A 52 3.81 -5.85 11.79
CA LEU A 52 3.25 -5.64 13.14
C LEU A 52 4.21 -6.04 14.27
N GLN A 53 5.17 -6.93 14.01
CA GLN A 53 6.15 -7.36 15.00
C GLN A 53 7.36 -6.43 15.10
N GLN A 54 7.60 -5.59 14.08
CA GLN A 54 8.71 -4.62 14.10
C GLN A 54 8.48 -3.56 15.19
N PRO A 55 9.51 -3.20 16.00
CA PRO A 55 9.34 -2.34 17.17
C PRO A 55 8.63 -1.01 16.92
N VAL A 56 8.93 -0.38 15.79
CA VAL A 56 8.35 0.91 15.38
C VAL A 56 6.83 0.83 15.22
N TYR A 57 6.31 -0.24 14.63
CA TYR A 57 4.87 -0.42 14.38
C TYR A 57 4.16 -1.08 15.56
N LYS A 58 4.85 -1.97 16.28
CA LYS A 58 4.33 -2.69 17.44
C LYS A 58 3.81 -1.75 18.52
N ASN A 59 4.50 -0.64 18.78
CA ASN A 59 4.05 0.35 19.76
C ASN A 59 2.72 1.02 19.34
N SER A 60 2.61 1.41 18.07
CA SER A 60 1.38 2.02 17.54
C SER A 60 0.23 1.01 17.50
N TRP A 61 0.53 -0.24 17.16
CA TRP A 61 -0.40 -1.37 17.24
C TRP A 61 -0.95 -1.57 18.65
N GLN A 62 -0.06 -1.67 19.63
CA GLN A 62 -0.44 -1.86 21.04
C GLN A 62 -1.33 -0.72 21.54
N LYS A 63 -1.00 0.54 21.19
CA LYS A 63 -1.84 1.70 21.53
C LYS A 63 -3.23 1.59 20.90
N MET A 64 -3.30 1.18 19.63
CA MET A 64 -4.56 1.02 18.89
C MET A 64 -5.49 -0.03 19.51
N VAL A 65 -4.93 -1.18 19.94
CA VAL A 65 -5.71 -2.31 20.46
C VAL A 65 -5.97 -2.25 21.97
N LYS A 66 -5.23 -1.43 22.73
CA LYS A 66 -5.31 -1.38 24.20
C LYS A 66 -6.73 -1.09 24.71
N SER A 67 -7.46 -0.16 24.08
CA SER A 67 -8.80 0.24 24.53
C SER A 67 -9.93 -0.61 23.96
N GLN A 68 -9.63 -1.66 23.20
CA GLN A 68 -10.62 -2.47 22.50
C GLN A 68 -11.13 -3.59 23.40
N LYS A 69 -12.40 -3.52 23.76
CA LYS A 69 -13.11 -4.61 24.45
C LYS A 69 -13.33 -5.74 23.45
N ASN A 70 -13.33 -6.98 23.96
CA ASN A 70 -13.65 -8.21 23.19
C ASN A 70 -12.80 -8.44 21.92
N LEU A 71 -11.60 -7.85 21.84
CA LEU A 71 -10.68 -8.11 20.73
C LEU A 71 -10.03 -9.50 20.92
N PRO A 72 -10.13 -10.43 19.94
CA PRO A 72 -9.57 -11.77 20.07
C PRO A 72 -8.04 -11.76 20.16
N ALA A 73 -7.46 -12.83 20.71
CA ALA A 73 -6.02 -12.88 21.02
C ALA A 73 -5.11 -12.67 19.80
N TRP A 74 -5.43 -13.29 18.66
CA TRP A 74 -4.64 -13.15 17.42
C TRP A 74 -4.57 -11.69 16.96
N ALA A 75 -5.72 -11.00 17.00
CA ALA A 75 -5.86 -9.59 16.69
C ALA A 75 -5.10 -8.73 17.72
N ARG A 76 -5.26 -8.99 19.01
CA ARG A 76 -4.54 -8.23 20.05
C ARG A 76 -3.02 -8.35 19.91
N LYS A 77 -2.52 -9.53 19.56
CA LYS A 77 -1.08 -9.81 19.36
C LYS A 77 -0.54 -9.33 18.02
N GLY A 78 -1.41 -9.01 17.04
CA GLY A 78 -0.98 -8.67 15.68
C GLY A 78 -0.31 -9.85 14.98
N THR A 79 -0.79 -11.06 15.28
CA THR A 79 -0.27 -12.33 14.75
C THR A 79 -1.37 -13.02 13.97
N GLY A 80 -1.04 -13.60 12.82
CA GLY A 80 -2.02 -14.23 11.94
C GLY A 80 -1.46 -14.48 10.55
N THR A 81 -2.26 -15.11 9.70
CA THR A 81 -1.93 -15.30 8.29
C THR A 81 -2.07 -13.96 7.56
N SER A 82 -1.11 -13.59 6.72
CA SER A 82 -1.15 -12.34 5.98
C SER A 82 -0.35 -12.39 4.69
N ALA A 83 -0.82 -11.64 3.70
CA ALA A 83 -0.02 -11.27 2.54
C ALA A 83 0.97 -10.14 2.88
N PRO A 84 1.93 -9.84 1.98
CA PRO A 84 2.66 -8.58 1.99
C PRO A 84 1.77 -7.36 2.21
N TYR A 85 2.29 -6.37 2.95
CA TYR A 85 1.64 -5.06 2.97
C TYR A 85 1.93 -4.31 1.66
N GLU A 86 1.08 -3.34 1.36
CA GLU A 86 1.22 -2.41 0.25
C GLU A 86 1.53 -1.01 0.76
N VAL A 87 2.16 -0.20 -0.10
CA VAL A 87 2.33 1.22 0.13
C VAL A 87 1.39 1.96 -0.81
N ILE A 88 0.41 2.66 -0.25
CA ILE A 88 -0.59 3.41 -1.02
C ILE A 88 -0.52 4.89 -0.72
N ASN A 89 -0.95 5.72 -1.68
CA ASN A 89 -1.19 7.14 -1.45
C ASN A 89 -2.71 7.37 -1.33
N TRP A 90 -3.12 7.99 -0.24
CA TRP A 90 -4.51 8.37 0.02
C TRP A 90 -4.55 9.84 0.44
N GLN A 91 -5.23 10.68 -0.35
CA GLN A 91 -5.37 12.12 -0.09
C GLN A 91 -4.03 12.84 0.17
N GLY A 92 -3.00 12.52 -0.60
CA GLY A 92 -1.68 13.15 -0.50
C GLY A 92 -0.82 12.64 0.67
N GLN A 93 -1.28 11.65 1.43
CA GLN A 93 -0.53 10.99 2.50
C GLN A 93 -0.22 9.54 2.13
N GLN A 94 0.99 9.09 2.46
CA GLN A 94 1.39 7.70 2.23
C GLN A 94 0.99 6.81 3.42
N TYR A 95 0.51 5.61 3.12
CA TYR A 95 0.13 4.59 4.11
C TYR A 95 0.77 3.25 3.77
N LYS A 96 1.16 2.51 4.80
CA LYS A 96 1.38 1.06 4.71
C LYS A 96 0.09 0.36 5.07
N VAL A 97 -0.47 -0.41 4.14
CA VAL A 97 -1.80 -1.01 4.30
C VAL A 97 -1.73 -2.50 4.02
N GLY A 98 -2.40 -3.30 4.82
CA GLY A 98 -2.37 -4.74 4.63
C GLY A 98 -3.45 -5.48 5.40
N ARG A 99 -3.65 -6.74 5.01
CA ARG A 99 -4.62 -7.65 5.60
C ARG A 99 -3.94 -8.69 6.48
N ILE A 100 -4.51 -8.94 7.64
CA ILE A 100 -4.14 -10.07 8.52
C ILE A 100 -5.41 -10.81 8.97
N CYS A 101 -5.34 -12.13 9.04
CA CYS A 101 -6.48 -12.97 9.39
C CYS A 101 -6.16 -14.00 10.47
N LYS A 102 -7.21 -14.50 11.12
CA LYS A 102 -7.13 -15.56 12.10
C LYS A 102 -6.64 -16.84 11.40
N PRO A 103 -5.57 -17.48 11.90
CA PRO A 103 -5.10 -18.75 11.35
C PRO A 103 -6.24 -19.77 11.30
N HIS A 104 -6.33 -20.50 10.19
CA HIS A 104 -7.36 -21.51 9.90
C HIS A 104 -8.81 -20.99 9.81
N ASP A 105 -9.01 -19.67 9.81
CA ASP A 105 -10.35 -19.06 9.81
C ASP A 105 -10.33 -17.69 9.09
N CYS A 106 -9.63 -17.67 7.94
CA CYS A 106 -9.31 -16.42 7.27
C CYS A 106 -10.49 -15.77 6.53
N SER A 107 -11.46 -16.57 6.10
CA SER A 107 -12.66 -16.05 5.43
C SER A 107 -13.57 -15.33 6.42
N ASN A 108 -13.73 -15.87 7.64
CA ASN A 108 -14.69 -15.31 8.59
C ASN A 108 -14.06 -14.30 9.54
N ASN A 109 -12.75 -14.36 9.81
CA ASN A 109 -12.11 -13.51 10.80
C ASN A 109 -10.83 -12.87 10.26
N PHE A 110 -10.94 -11.60 9.86
CA PHE A 110 -9.81 -10.87 9.30
C PHE A 110 -9.88 -9.37 9.62
N MET A 111 -8.82 -8.65 9.28
CA MET A 111 -8.76 -7.21 9.45
C MET A 111 -7.90 -6.56 8.38
N TRP A 112 -8.29 -5.35 8.01
CA TRP A 112 -7.46 -4.41 7.28
C TRP A 112 -6.83 -3.45 8.27
N VAL A 113 -5.53 -3.20 8.09
CA VAL A 113 -4.73 -2.33 8.95
C VAL A 113 -4.01 -1.31 8.10
N ALA A 114 -3.94 -0.07 8.59
CA ALA A 114 -3.16 0.99 7.97
C ALA A 114 -2.23 1.65 8.99
N PHE A 115 -1.02 1.97 8.53
CA PHE A 115 -0.04 2.75 9.25
C PHE A 115 0.35 3.97 8.45
N SER A 116 0.45 5.11 9.14
CA SER A 116 1.07 6.30 8.57
C SER A 116 1.90 7.01 9.63
N GLN A 117 2.81 7.85 9.16
CA GLN A 117 3.70 8.63 9.98
C GLN A 117 3.33 10.11 9.83
N ASN A 118 3.19 10.81 10.95
CA ASN A 118 3.00 12.26 10.91
C ASN A 118 4.32 13.00 10.66
N LYS A 119 4.25 14.33 10.50
CA LYS A 119 5.45 15.19 10.29
C LYS A 119 6.50 15.10 11.41
N LYS A 120 6.11 14.67 12.61
CA LYS A 120 7.01 14.46 13.77
C LYS A 120 7.59 13.05 13.80
N GLN A 121 7.47 12.30 12.71
CA GLN A 121 7.96 10.94 12.59
C GLN A 121 7.29 9.94 13.54
N VAL A 122 6.10 10.26 14.07
CA VAL A 122 5.35 9.35 14.96
C VAL A 122 4.39 8.51 14.13
N TRP A 123 4.52 7.19 14.25
CA TRP A 123 3.64 6.23 13.62
C TRP A 123 2.30 6.12 14.34
N GLN A 124 1.22 6.10 13.57
CA GLN A 124 -0.14 5.83 14.03
C GLN A 124 -0.68 4.62 13.28
N ALA A 125 -1.51 3.83 13.96
CA ALA A 125 -2.18 2.66 13.40
C ALA A 125 -3.70 2.84 13.44
N TRP A 126 -4.37 2.33 12.41
CA TRP A 126 -5.82 2.19 12.35
C TRP A 126 -6.18 0.82 11.81
N GLY A 127 -7.36 0.33 12.15
CA GLY A 127 -7.81 -0.95 11.62
C GLY A 127 -9.32 -1.07 11.56
N MET A 128 -9.75 -1.96 10.67
CA MET A 128 -11.12 -2.41 10.53
C MET A 128 -11.09 -3.93 10.67
N ARG A 129 -11.57 -4.46 11.81
CA ARG A 129 -11.78 -5.90 11.98
C ARG A 129 -13.13 -6.26 11.39
N ILE A 130 -13.15 -7.36 10.65
CA ILE A 130 -14.32 -7.95 10.02
C ILE A 130 -14.52 -9.34 10.63
N SER A 131 -15.75 -9.60 11.06
CA SER A 131 -16.19 -10.91 11.52
C SER A 131 -17.45 -11.30 10.76
N VAL A 132 -17.37 -12.33 9.93
CA VAL A 132 -18.51 -12.91 9.21
C VAL A 132 -19.08 -14.04 10.06
N ALA A 133 -20.40 -14.12 10.17
CA ALA A 133 -21.06 -15.22 10.87
C ALA A 133 -20.81 -16.55 10.15
N ASP A 134 -20.56 -17.61 10.91
CA ASP A 134 -20.38 -18.96 10.35
C ASP A 134 -21.74 -19.56 9.96
N LYS A 135 -22.16 -19.25 8.74
CA LYS A 135 -23.45 -19.66 8.15
C LYS A 135 -23.25 -20.06 6.70
N PRO A 136 -23.95 -21.09 6.19
CA PRO A 136 -23.87 -21.47 4.79
C PRO A 136 -24.14 -20.30 3.81
N GLN A 137 -25.11 -19.44 4.13
CA GLN A 137 -25.47 -18.28 3.29
C GLN A 137 -24.35 -17.22 3.22
N ALA A 138 -23.43 -17.21 4.18
CA ALA A 138 -22.32 -16.28 4.20
C ALA A 138 -21.18 -16.69 3.24
N LEU A 139 -21.21 -17.92 2.71
CA LEU A 139 -20.29 -18.35 1.66
C LEU A 139 -20.52 -17.59 0.36
N ASP A 140 -21.80 -17.41 0.02
CA ASP A 140 -22.18 -16.67 -1.18
C ASP A 140 -22.09 -15.17 -0.90
N LYS A 141 -22.73 -14.67 0.17
CA LYS A 141 -22.83 -13.23 0.43
C LYS A 141 -22.25 -12.82 1.78
N PRO A 142 -20.91 -12.83 1.94
CA PRO A 142 -20.29 -12.63 3.24
C PRO A 142 -20.61 -11.26 3.84
N SER A 143 -20.84 -10.22 3.02
CA SER A 143 -21.07 -8.87 3.53
C SER A 143 -22.39 -8.73 4.29
N GLU A 144 -23.43 -9.48 3.92
CA GLU A 144 -24.74 -9.50 4.59
C GLU A 144 -24.66 -10.08 6.02
N PHE A 145 -23.61 -10.85 6.31
CA PHE A 145 -23.37 -11.50 7.61
C PHE A 145 -22.16 -10.92 8.34
N ALA A 146 -21.60 -9.82 7.86
CA ALA A 146 -20.40 -9.20 8.40
C ALA A 146 -20.71 -8.22 9.54
N THR A 147 -19.86 -8.25 10.56
CA THR A 147 -19.78 -7.21 11.59
C THR A 147 -18.43 -6.51 11.50
N TYR A 148 -18.45 -5.20 11.74
CA TYR A 148 -17.27 -4.34 11.62
C TYR A 148 -16.91 -3.74 12.98
N GLN A 149 -15.63 -3.79 13.34
CA GLN A 149 -15.09 -3.16 14.53
C GLN A 149 -13.94 -2.22 14.16
N TRP A 150 -14.10 -0.94 14.45
CA TRP A 150 -13.08 0.08 14.22
C TRP A 150 -12.04 0.13 15.35
N LEU A 151 -10.77 0.18 14.95
CA LEU A 151 -9.62 0.20 15.84
C LEU A 151 -8.82 1.49 15.62
N GLY A 152 -8.40 2.16 16.69
CA GLY A 152 -7.60 3.38 16.60
C GLY A 152 -8.37 4.68 16.36
N ARG A 153 -9.72 4.65 16.47
CA ARG A 153 -10.60 5.81 16.22
C ARG A 153 -10.33 6.47 14.85
N PRO A 154 -10.46 5.72 13.74
CA PRO A 154 -10.29 6.28 12.41
C PRO A 154 -11.39 7.31 12.13
N ASP A 155 -10.99 8.45 11.55
CA ASP A 155 -11.92 9.40 10.96
C ASP A 155 -12.55 8.83 9.68
N ASP A 156 -13.49 9.57 9.09
CA ASP A 156 -14.24 9.12 7.92
C ASP A 156 -13.33 8.87 6.71
N SER A 157 -12.23 9.62 6.57
CA SER A 157 -11.28 9.44 5.47
C SER A 157 -10.54 8.12 5.60
N ILE A 158 -10.04 7.79 6.80
CA ILE A 158 -9.37 6.52 7.06
C ILE A 158 -10.35 5.35 6.98
N GLN A 159 -11.59 5.52 7.45
CA GLN A 159 -12.62 4.50 7.27
C GLN A 159 -12.91 4.22 5.80
N ALA A 160 -13.03 5.27 4.97
CA ALA A 160 -13.23 5.13 3.53
C ALA A 160 -12.07 4.40 2.87
N MET A 161 -10.82 4.73 3.22
CA MET A 161 -9.64 4.02 2.72
C MET A 161 -9.67 2.53 3.07
N LEU A 162 -9.93 2.18 4.34
CA LEU A 162 -9.97 0.77 4.78
C LEU A 162 -11.13 -0.01 4.14
N LYS A 163 -12.30 0.62 3.97
CA LYS A 163 -13.43 0.04 3.22
C LYS A 163 -13.08 -0.20 1.76
N LYS A 164 -12.36 0.73 1.13
CA LYS A 164 -11.91 0.57 -0.25
C LYS A 164 -11.01 -0.66 -0.43
N GLN A 165 -10.13 -0.93 0.53
CA GLN A 165 -9.30 -2.15 0.50
C GLN A 165 -10.14 -3.43 0.58
N LEU A 166 -11.17 -3.43 1.42
CA LEU A 166 -12.10 -4.55 1.52
C LEU A 166 -12.88 -4.76 0.21
N GLN A 167 -13.36 -3.68 -0.40
CA GLN A 167 -14.13 -3.71 -1.64
C GLN A 167 -13.31 -4.12 -2.88
N GLN A 168 -11.97 -4.20 -2.76
CA GLN A 168 -11.13 -4.74 -3.83
C GLN A 168 -11.16 -6.27 -3.89
N ASP A 169 -11.62 -6.95 -2.84
CA ASP A 169 -11.84 -8.39 -2.88
C ASP A 169 -13.09 -8.68 -3.74
N PRO A 170 -12.94 -9.36 -4.89
CA PRO A 170 -14.09 -9.64 -5.76
C PRO A 170 -15.13 -10.56 -5.11
N ASN A 171 -14.77 -11.26 -4.04
CA ASN A 171 -15.68 -12.12 -3.29
C ASN A 171 -16.44 -11.34 -2.20
N TRP A 172 -16.16 -10.05 -2.01
CA TRP A 172 -16.82 -9.20 -1.03
C TRP A 172 -18.03 -8.46 -1.63
N HIS A 173 -19.21 -9.05 -1.49
CA HIS A 173 -20.47 -8.51 -2.00
C HIS A 173 -21.64 -8.76 -1.05
#